data_AF-A0A6P1MML1-F1
#
_entry.id   AF-A0A6P1MML1-F1
#
_cell.length_a   1.000
_cell.length_b   1.000
_cell.length_c   1.000
_cell.angle_alpha   90.00
_cell.angle_beta   90.00
_cell.angle_gamma   90.00
#
_symmetry.space_group_name_H-M   'P 1'
#
loop_
_entity.id
_entity.type
_entity.pdbx_description
1 polymer ?
#
loop_
_entity_poly.entity_id
_entity_poly.type
_entity_poly.pdbx_seq_one_letter_code
_entity_poly.pdbx_strand_id
1 'polypeptide(L)'
;MSVLERLWKDKMAVYRWEEQTINNITSSDEILVATDVKCQYSKGSLNDVGEDGAPNLVNSYTLFCGINTDIKEGDKVIVTQRNGKKITLIVGEGFPYTNHQEFNVKRSEKA
;
A
#
# COMPACT_ATOMS: atom_id res chain seq x y z
N MET A 1 0.07 5.82 -18.93
CA MET A 1 1.28 5.41 -18.18
C MET A 1 2.22 6.60 -18.12
N SER A 2 2.43 7.18 -16.93
CA SER A 2 3.27 8.37 -16.75
C SER A 2 4.77 8.04 -16.92
N VAL A 3 5.63 9.05 -17.07
CA VAL A 3 7.10 8.83 -17.13
C VAL A 3 7.62 8.19 -15.84
N LEU A 4 7.11 8.62 -14.68
CA LEU A 4 7.44 8.05 -13.37
C LEU A 4 7.09 6.57 -13.28
N GLU A 5 5.91 6.18 -13.76
CA GLU A 5 5.43 4.79 -13.74
C GLU A 5 6.31 3.83 -14.58
N ARG A 6 7.08 4.34 -15.55
CA ARG A 6 8.05 3.52 -16.31
C ARG A 6 9.25 3.10 -15.47
N LEU A 7 9.60 3.87 -14.45
CA LEU A 7 10.74 3.60 -13.58
C LEU A 7 10.42 2.55 -12.52
N TRP A 8 9.16 2.46 -12.10
CA TRP A 8 8.69 1.49 -11.13
C TRP A 8 8.89 0.05 -11.62
N LYS A 9 9.49 -0.77 -10.73
CA LYS A 9 9.82 -2.18 -11.00
C LYS A 9 9.04 -3.15 -10.14
N ASP A 10 8.40 -2.67 -9.09
CA ASP A 10 7.57 -3.49 -8.23
C ASP A 10 6.17 -3.60 -8.83
N LYS A 11 5.45 -4.63 -8.42
CA LYS A 11 4.04 -4.81 -8.76
C LYS A 11 3.24 -5.13 -7.51
N MET A 12 1.94 -4.88 -7.55
CA MET A 12 1.07 -5.16 -6.43
C MET A 12 -0.25 -5.82 -6.82
N ALA A 13 -0.80 -6.58 -5.88
CA ALA A 13 -2.19 -6.98 -5.85
C ALA A 13 -2.91 -6.24 -4.72
N VAL A 14 -4.11 -5.73 -5.00
CA VAL A 14 -4.94 -4.96 -4.07
C VAL A 14 -6.14 -5.80 -3.67
N TYR A 15 -6.38 -5.88 -2.37
CA TYR A 15 -7.46 -6.63 -1.77
C TYR A 15 -8.31 -5.71 -0.89
N ARG A 16 -9.63 -5.88 -0.95
CA ARG A 16 -10.59 -5.09 -0.18
C ARG A 16 -11.55 -6.01 0.54
N TRP A 17 -11.86 -5.67 1.79
CA TRP A 17 -12.95 -6.31 2.51
C TRP A 17 -14.27 -5.72 2.04
N GLU A 18 -15.14 -6.55 1.51
CA GLU A 18 -16.50 -6.15 1.14
C GLU A 18 -17.51 -7.07 1.84
N GLU A 19 -18.63 -6.48 2.26
CA GLU A 19 -19.77 -7.24 2.73
C GLU A 19 -20.56 -7.76 1.53
N GLN A 20 -20.77 -9.08 1.49
CA GLN A 20 -21.64 -9.72 0.53
C GLN A 20 -22.82 -10.36 1.25
N THR A 21 -24.02 -9.97 0.85
CA THR A 21 -25.25 -10.62 1.33
C THR A 21 -25.68 -11.65 0.30
N ILE A 22 -25.53 -12.93 0.64
CA ILE A 22 -26.02 -14.06 -0.16
C ILE A 22 -27.09 -14.78 0.66
N ASN A 23 -28.30 -14.91 0.11
CA ASN A 23 -29.42 -15.60 0.76
C ASN A 23 -29.75 -15.07 2.18
N ASN A 24 -29.81 -13.74 2.37
CA ASN A 24 -30.03 -13.07 3.67
C ASN A 24 -28.96 -13.34 4.75
N ILE A 25 -27.80 -13.87 4.38
CA ILE A 25 -26.64 -13.99 5.26
C ILE A 25 -25.58 -13.00 4.77
N THR A 26 -25.20 -12.05 5.63
CA THR A 26 -24.09 -11.13 5.37
C THR A 26 -22.78 -11.79 5.78
N SER A 27 -21.89 -11.98 4.82
CA SER A 27 -20.50 -12.38 5.03
C SER A 27 -19.58 -11.21 4.68
N SER A 28 -18.44 -11.11 5.34
CA SER A 28 -17.38 -10.19 4.94
C SER A 28 -16.24 -11.01 4.37
N ASP A 29 -15.91 -10.74 3.11
CA ASP A 29 -14.92 -11.51 2.36
C ASP A 29 -13.86 -10.57 1.76
N GLU A 30 -12.61 -11.05 1.73
CA GLU A 30 -11.49 -10.34 1.13
C GLU A 30 -11.49 -10.62 -0.38
N ILE A 31 -11.81 -9.60 -1.18
CA ILE A 31 -11.87 -9.70 -2.64
C ILE A 31 -10.62 -9.14 -3.30
N LEU A 32 -10.20 -9.72 -4.43
CA LEU A 32 -9.12 -9.18 -5.25
C LEU A 32 -9.67 -8.07 -6.16
N VAL A 33 -9.27 -6.83 -5.89
CA VAL A 33 -9.73 -5.63 -6.62
C VAL A 33 -8.86 -5.37 -7.86
N ALA A 34 -7.55 -5.49 -7.71
CA ALA A 34 -6.60 -5.26 -8.79
C ALA A 34 -5.41 -6.21 -8.67
N THR A 35 -4.81 -6.59 -9.80
CA THR A 35 -3.66 -7.49 -9.85
C THR A 35 -2.62 -7.00 -10.85
N ASP A 36 -1.36 -7.35 -10.63
CA ASP A 36 -0.22 -7.02 -11.48
C ASP A 36 -0.04 -5.50 -11.73
N VAL A 37 -0.53 -4.66 -10.83
CA VAL A 37 -0.47 -3.19 -10.95
C VAL A 37 0.95 -2.71 -10.65
N LYS A 38 1.52 -1.88 -11.53
CA LYS A 38 2.84 -1.26 -11.27
C LYS A 38 2.79 -0.34 -10.06
N CYS A 39 3.77 -0.48 -9.18
CA CYS A 39 3.91 0.34 -8.00
C CYS A 39 5.38 0.56 -7.63
N GLN A 40 5.63 1.47 -6.69
CA GLN A 40 6.90 1.56 -5.98
C GLN A 40 6.63 1.49 -4.49
N TYR A 41 7.29 0.56 -3.81
CA TYR A 41 7.33 0.55 -2.35
C TYR A 41 8.62 1.23 -1.90
N SER A 42 8.50 2.24 -1.04
CA SER A 42 9.65 3.01 -0.53
C SER A 42 9.66 3.04 0.98
N LYS A 43 10.86 3.13 1.55
CA LYS A 43 11.11 3.34 2.97
C LYS A 43 11.65 4.76 3.17
N GLY A 44 10.95 5.55 3.95
CA GLY A 44 11.44 6.81 4.50
C GLY A 44 12.09 6.61 5.87
N SER A 45 12.88 7.59 6.29
CA SER A 45 13.40 7.72 7.65
C SER A 45 12.99 9.07 8.22
N LEU A 46 12.30 9.07 9.35
CA LEU A 46 12.15 10.26 10.20
C LEU A 46 12.93 9.98 11.48
N ASN A 47 13.96 10.81 11.73
CA ASN A 47 14.56 10.88 13.05
C ASN A 47 13.55 11.61 13.92
N ASP A 48 12.91 10.90 14.84
CA ASP A 48 12.06 11.54 15.82
C ASP A 48 12.96 12.00 16.98
N VAL A 49 12.84 13.26 17.37
CA VAL A 49 13.53 13.78 18.57
C VAL A 49 12.69 13.26 19.73
N GLY A 50 13.09 12.12 20.31
CA GLY A 50 12.37 11.51 21.41
C GLY A 50 12.19 12.49 22.57
N GLU A 51 11.12 12.32 23.35
CA GLU A 51 10.76 13.22 24.45
C GLU A 51 11.91 13.43 25.48
N ASP A 52 12.81 12.44 25.60
CA ASP A 52 13.98 12.46 26.47
C ASP A 52 15.27 12.99 25.80
N GLY A 53 15.20 13.52 24.58
CA GLY A 53 16.35 13.98 23.80
C GLY A 53 17.15 12.86 23.10
N ALA A 54 16.71 11.60 23.23
CA ALA A 54 17.27 10.47 22.50
C ALA A 54 16.56 10.27 21.15
N PRO A 55 17.27 10.08 20.03
CA PRO A 55 16.65 9.87 18.73
C PRO A 55 15.91 8.51 18.68
N ASN A 56 14.62 8.55 18.39
CA ASN A 56 13.83 7.35 18.12
C ASN A 56 13.77 7.10 16.61
N LEU A 57 14.14 5.90 16.18
CA LEU A 57 14.07 5.51 14.78
C LEU A 57 12.63 5.10 14.43
N VAL A 58 11.88 6.00 13.82
CA VAL A 58 10.55 5.71 13.29
C VAL A 58 10.65 5.46 11.78
N ASN A 59 10.39 4.22 11.37
CA ASN A 59 10.34 3.88 9.95
C ASN A 59 9.00 4.32 9.35
N SER A 60 9.05 5.17 8.33
CA SER A 60 7.88 5.48 7.50
C SER A 60 7.97 4.70 6.19
N TYR A 61 6.82 4.32 5.64
CA TYR A 61 6.75 3.66 4.35
C TYR A 61 5.71 4.33 3.47
N THR A 62 6.03 4.43 2.19
CA THR A 62 5.17 5.05 1.18
C THR A 62 4.98 4.09 0.02
N LEU A 63 3.74 3.93 -0.43
CA LEU A 63 3.38 3.20 -1.64
C LEU A 63 2.97 4.20 -2.72
N PHE A 64 3.62 4.11 -3.88
CA PHE A 64 3.31 4.92 -5.06
C PHE A 64 2.62 4.04 -6.10
N CYS A 65 1.56 4.55 -6.71
CA CYS A 65 0.92 3.88 -7.85
C CYS A 65 0.30 4.89 -8.82
N GLY A 66 -0.18 4.40 -9.97
CA GLY A 66 -0.81 5.25 -10.98
C GLY A 66 -2.07 5.91 -10.43
N ILE A 67 -2.37 7.13 -10.91
CA ILE A 67 -3.52 7.94 -10.45
C ILE A 67 -4.87 7.24 -10.66
N ASN A 68 -4.95 6.33 -11.63
CA ASN A 68 -6.18 5.57 -11.94
C ASN A 68 -6.22 4.18 -11.28
N THR A 69 -5.29 3.87 -10.38
CA THR A 69 -5.32 2.61 -9.64
C THR A 69 -6.51 2.63 -8.68
N ASP A 70 -7.37 1.60 -8.72
CA ASP A 70 -8.39 1.40 -7.68
C ASP A 70 -7.73 0.85 -6.41
N ILE A 71 -7.43 1.76 -5.50
CA ILE A 71 -6.84 1.51 -4.19
C ILE A 71 -7.43 2.54 -3.22
N LYS A 72 -7.78 2.09 -2.02
CA LYS A 72 -8.43 2.90 -0.98
C LYS A 72 -7.76 2.67 0.37
N GLU A 73 -7.93 3.62 1.27
CA GLU A 73 -7.53 3.47 2.67
C GLU A 73 -8.20 2.23 3.28
N GLY A 74 -7.45 1.48 4.08
CA GLY A 74 -7.88 0.21 4.64
C GLY A 74 -7.68 -1.01 3.72
N ASP A 75 -7.43 -0.81 2.42
CA ASP A 75 -7.12 -1.93 1.53
C ASP A 75 -5.84 -2.65 1.99
N LYS A 76 -5.82 -3.95 1.76
CA LYS A 76 -4.62 -4.76 1.92
C LYS A 76 -3.92 -4.83 0.57
N VAL A 77 -2.62 -4.60 0.57
CA VAL A 77 -1.79 -4.66 -0.63
C VAL A 77 -0.68 -5.68 -0.45
N ILE A 78 -0.48 -6.53 -1.45
CA ILE A 78 0.66 -7.44 -1.52
C ILE A 78 1.59 -6.93 -2.62
N VAL A 79 2.69 -6.29 -2.21
CA VAL A 79 3.73 -5.82 -3.12
C VAL A 79 4.69 -6.98 -3.40
N THR A 80 4.95 -7.25 -4.68
CA THR A 80 6.02 -8.12 -5.16
C THR A 80 7.15 -7.25 -5.69
N GLN A 81 8.27 -7.24 -4.97
CA GLN A 81 9.47 -6.49 -5.35
C GLN A 81 10.21 -7.18 -6.50
N ARG A 82 11.10 -6.43 -7.19
CA ARG A 82 11.91 -6.97 -8.30
C ARG A 82 12.70 -8.24 -7.97
N ASN A 83 13.13 -8.42 -6.72
CA ASN A 83 13.84 -9.62 -6.25
C ASN A 83 12.91 -10.79 -5.88
N GLY A 84 11.60 -10.68 -6.14
CA GLY A 84 10.60 -11.68 -5.81
C GLY A 84 10.06 -11.61 -4.38
N LYS A 85 10.59 -10.73 -3.52
CA LYS A 85 10.11 -10.58 -2.14
C LYS A 85 8.67 -10.05 -2.14
N LYS A 86 7.81 -10.72 -1.38
CA LYS A 86 6.43 -10.25 -1.12
C LYS A 86 6.36 -9.50 0.20
N ILE A 87 5.66 -8.37 0.21
CA ILE A 87 5.44 -7.53 1.37
C ILE A 87 3.96 -7.23 1.47
N THR A 88 3.35 -7.61 2.60
CA THR A 88 1.95 -7.29 2.89
C THR A 88 1.88 -5.94 3.60
N LEU A 89 1.03 -5.07 3.08
CA LEU A 89 0.84 -3.70 3.54
C LEU A 89 -0.65 -3.46 3.81
N ILE A 90 -0.92 -2.61 4.77
CA ILE A 90 -2.24 -1.96 4.94
C ILE A 90 -2.11 -0.52 4.48
N VAL A 91 -3.03 -0.12 3.62
CA VAL A 91 -3.10 1.23 3.05
C VAL A 91 -3.66 2.18 4.10
N GLY A 92 -2.92 3.25 4.39
CA GLY A 92 -3.37 4.38 5.19
C GLY A 92 -3.69 5.58 4.29
N GLU A 93 -3.54 6.79 4.85
CA GLU A 93 -3.89 8.04 4.17
C GLU A 93 -3.23 8.19 2.79
N GLY A 94 -4.04 8.62 1.81
CA GLY A 94 -3.65 8.79 0.42
C GLY A 94 -3.58 10.26 -0.04
N PHE A 95 -2.59 10.58 -0.86
CA PHE A 95 -2.39 11.89 -1.48
C PHE A 95 -2.31 11.75 -3.01
N PRO A 96 -3.33 12.22 -3.76
CA PRO A 96 -3.26 12.23 -5.21
C PRO A 96 -2.40 13.39 -5.71
N TYR A 97 -1.54 13.10 -6.68
CA TYR A 97 -0.80 14.06 -7.48
C TYR A 97 -1.26 14.00 -8.94
N THR A 98 -0.72 14.88 -9.79
CA THR A 98 -1.13 14.99 -11.19
C THR A 98 -1.03 13.67 -11.97
N ASN A 99 -0.04 12.83 -11.69
CA ASN A 99 0.28 11.65 -12.50
C ASN A 99 0.34 10.33 -11.71
N HIS A 100 0.27 10.41 -10.39
CA HIS A 100 0.41 9.30 -9.47
C HIS A 100 -0.30 9.63 -8.16
N GLN A 101 -0.42 8.65 -7.30
CA GLN A 101 -0.92 8.82 -5.94
C GLN A 101 0.01 8.10 -4.98
N GLU A 102 0.11 8.64 -3.77
CA GLU A 102 0.99 8.17 -2.72
C GLU A 102 0.18 7.83 -1.49
N PHE A 103 0.50 6.71 -0.84
CA PHE A 103 -0.16 6.29 0.38
C PHE A 103 0.86 6.07 1.49
N ASN A 104 0.54 6.54 2.70
CA ASN A 104 1.19 6.01 3.89
C ASN A 104 0.80 4.53 4.02
N VAL A 105 1.77 3.66 4.32
CA VAL A 105 1.49 2.23 4.46
C VAL A 105 2.15 1.66 5.71
N LYS A 106 1.45 0.73 6.35
CA LYS A 106 1.98 -0.05 7.48
C LYS A 106 2.25 -1.47 7.01
N ARG A 107 3.38 -2.05 7.42
CA ARG A 107 3.60 -3.48 7.22
C ARG A 107 2.62 -4.26 8.07
N SER A 108 1.93 -5.20 7.46
CA SER A 108 1.23 -6.25 8.19
C SER A 108 2.17 -7.44 8.22
N GLU A 109 2.94 -7.55 9.30
CA GLU A 109 3.56 -8.83 9.65
C GLU A 109 2.42 -9.68 10.21
N LYS A 110 1.80 -10.49 9.35
CA LYS A 110 1.10 -11.67 9.88
C LYS A 110 2.19 -12.57 10.45
N ALA A 111 2.39 -12.47 11.77
CA ALA A 111 3.01 -13.50 12.59
C ALA A 111 2.14 -14.77 12.55
#